data_AF-W1YD99-F1
#
_entry.id   AF-W1YD99-F1
#
_cell.length_a   1.000
_cell.length_b   1.000
_cell.length_c   1.000
_cell.angle_alpha   90.00
_cell.angle_beta   90.00
_cell.angle_gamma   90.00
#
_symmetry.space_group_name_H-M   'P 1'
#
loop_
_entity.id
_entity.type
_entity.pdbx_description
1 polymer ?
#
loop_
_entity_poly.entity_id
_entity_poly.type
_entity_poly.pdbx_seq_one_letter_code
_entity_poly.pdbx_strand_id
1 'polypeptide(L)'
;NTVDVVTAAGGTPVMSKTGHAFIKERMRKEDAIYGGEMSAHHYFRDFAYCDSGMIPWLLVAELVCLKGKTLGELVRDRMAAFPASGEINSKLAQPVEAINRVEQHFSREALAVDR
;
A
#
# COMPACT_ATOMS: atom_id res chain seq x y z
N ASN A 1 -6.52 0.00 5.74
CA ASN A 1 -7.30 -0.55 4.61
C ASN A 1 -6.71 -1.83 4.04
N THR A 2 -5.55 -1.82 3.36
CA THR A 2 -5.02 -3.01 2.65
C THR A 2 -4.85 -4.25 3.53
N VAL A 3 -4.24 -4.12 4.71
CA VAL A 3 -4.07 -5.23 5.67
C VAL A 3 -5.41 -5.86 6.04
N ASP A 4 -6.43 -5.04 6.30
CA ASP A 4 -7.77 -5.49 6.65
C ASP A 4 -8.43 -6.28 5.51
N VAL A 5 -8.40 -5.74 4.29
CA VAL A 5 -8.99 -6.38 3.10
C VAL A 5 -8.29 -7.71 2.79
N VAL A 6 -6.96 -7.75 2.84
CA VAL A 6 -6.19 -8.96 2.54
C VAL A 6 -6.46 -10.04 3.59
N THR A 7 -6.40 -9.70 4.88
CA THR A 7 -6.67 -10.66 5.97
C THR A 7 -8.11 -11.17 5.93
N ALA A 8 -9.09 -10.29 5.71
CA ALA A 8 -10.50 -10.67 5.62
C ALA A 8 -10.79 -11.59 4.42
N ALA A 9 -10.02 -11.49 3.35
CA ALA A 9 -10.07 -12.40 2.19
C ALA A 9 -9.25 -13.69 2.38
N GLY A 10 -8.64 -13.90 3.55
CA GLY A 10 -7.81 -15.08 3.86
C GLY A 10 -6.39 -15.04 3.31
N GLY A 11 -5.92 -13.87 2.84
CA GLY A 11 -4.55 -13.66 2.37
C GLY A 11 -3.59 -13.24 3.49
N THR A 12 -2.30 -13.19 3.15
CA THR A 12 -1.23 -12.73 4.05
C THR A 12 -0.70 -11.38 3.57
N PRO A 13 -0.96 -10.27 4.28
CA PRO A 13 -0.38 -8.98 3.93
C PRO A 13 1.09 -8.94 4.34
N VAL A 14 1.94 -8.46 3.42
CA VAL A 14 3.38 -8.31 3.67
C VAL A 14 3.76 -6.86 3.42
N MET A 15 4.27 -6.18 4.44
CA MET A 15 4.78 -4.82 4.30
C MET A 15 6.20 -4.84 3.70
N SER A 16 6.51 -3.81 2.91
CA SER A 16 7.82 -3.61 2.30
C SER A 16 8.13 -2.12 2.28
N LYS A 17 9.42 -1.81 2.28
CA LYS A 17 9.89 -0.47 1.92
C LYS A 17 9.37 -0.08 0.54
N THR A 18 8.88 1.15 0.42
CA THR A 18 8.43 1.75 -0.85
C THR A 18 9.58 1.85 -1.86
N GLY A 19 9.27 1.69 -3.15
CA GLY A 19 10.23 1.76 -4.25
C GLY A 19 10.28 0.46 -5.06
N HIS A 20 10.27 0.62 -6.39
CA HIS A 20 10.22 -0.46 -7.38
C HIS A 20 11.24 -1.58 -7.17
N ALA A 21 12.47 -1.26 -6.78
CA ALA A 21 13.49 -2.27 -6.53
C ALA A 21 13.13 -3.16 -5.33
N PHE A 22 12.73 -2.53 -4.21
CA PHE A 22 12.39 -3.22 -2.97
C PHE A 22 11.12 -4.05 -3.10
N ILE A 23 10.09 -3.52 -3.77
CA ILE A 23 8.85 -4.26 -4.02
C ILE A 23 9.09 -5.48 -4.88
N LYS A 24 9.84 -5.37 -5.98
CA LYS A 24 10.14 -6.51 -6.84
C LYS A 24 10.95 -7.59 -6.14
N GLU A 25 11.97 -7.18 -5.39
CA GLU A 25 12.75 -8.10 -4.56
C GLU A 25 11.86 -8.82 -3.55
N ARG A 26 11.04 -8.06 -2.80
CA ARG A 26 10.14 -8.61 -1.79
C ARG A 26 9.12 -9.56 -2.40
N MET A 27 8.46 -9.19 -3.50
CA MET A 27 7.47 -10.06 -4.13
C MET A 27 8.07 -11.37 -4.62
N ARG A 28 9.28 -11.36 -5.18
CA ARG A 28 9.98 -12.61 -5.58
C ARG A 28 10.35 -13.46 -4.38
N LYS A 29 10.83 -12.83 -3.30
CA LYS A 29 11.19 -13.54 -2.06
C LYS A 29 10.00 -14.26 -1.43
N GLU A 30 8.83 -13.62 -1.46
CA GLU A 30 7.60 -14.10 -0.81
C GLU A 30 6.66 -14.83 -1.78
N ASP A 31 7.03 -14.96 -3.07
CA ASP A 31 6.16 -15.42 -4.16
C ASP A 31 4.78 -14.73 -4.18
N ALA A 32 4.77 -13.41 -3.90
CA ALA A 32 3.55 -12.65 -3.72
C ALA A 32 2.81 -12.46 -5.05
N ILE A 33 1.50 -12.74 -5.05
CA ILE A 33 0.66 -12.68 -6.26
C ILE A 33 0.43 -11.26 -6.78
N TYR A 34 0.43 -10.28 -5.87
CA TYR A 34 0.13 -8.88 -6.14
C TYR A 34 0.89 -7.97 -5.17
N GLY A 35 1.41 -6.87 -5.69
CA GLY A 35 2.07 -5.82 -4.93
C GLY A 35 1.52 -4.45 -5.33
N GLY A 36 1.52 -3.50 -4.41
CA GLY A 36 0.99 -2.16 -4.67
C GLY A 36 1.65 -1.11 -3.80
N GLU A 37 1.83 0.08 -4.36
CA GLU A 37 2.31 1.27 -3.67
C GLU A 37 1.23 2.36 -3.64
N MET A 38 1.31 3.29 -2.67
CA MET A 38 0.36 4.42 -2.60
C MET A 38 0.45 5.36 -3.81
N SER A 39 1.59 5.35 -4.52
CA SER A 39 1.82 6.07 -5.77
C SER A 39 1.11 5.45 -7.00
N ALA A 40 0.25 4.44 -6.78
CA ALA A 40 -0.48 3.70 -7.82
C ALA A 40 0.41 2.86 -8.76
N HIS A 41 1.60 2.44 -8.30
CA HIS A 41 2.34 1.36 -8.93
C HIS A 41 1.78 0.02 -8.47
N HIS A 42 1.33 -0.80 -9.42
CA HIS A 42 0.70 -2.09 -9.18
C HIS A 42 1.47 -3.19 -9.90
N TYR A 43 1.88 -4.22 -9.15
CA TYR A 43 2.76 -5.29 -9.59
C TYR A 43 2.03 -6.62 -9.56
N PHE A 44 2.28 -7.47 -10.55
CA PHE A 44 1.60 -8.76 -10.68
C PHE A 44 2.61 -9.88 -10.91
N ARG A 45 2.50 -10.98 -10.15
CA ARG A 45 3.38 -12.14 -10.32
C ARG A 45 3.38 -12.66 -11.75
N ASP A 46 2.19 -12.84 -12.31
CA ASP A 46 1.99 -13.39 -13.66
C ASP A 46 2.35 -12.39 -14.76
N PHE A 47 2.73 -11.16 -14.38
CA PHE A 47 3.34 -10.16 -15.25
C PHE A 47 4.82 -9.95 -14.87
N ALA A 48 5.52 -11.05 -14.54
CA ALA A 48 6.94 -11.07 -14.18
C ALA A 48 7.32 -10.13 -13.03
N TYR A 49 6.40 -9.88 -12.10
CA TYR A 49 6.55 -8.92 -11.00
C TYR A 49 6.80 -7.48 -11.49
N CYS A 50 6.41 -7.15 -12.72
CA CYS A 50 6.51 -5.80 -13.26
C CYS A 50 5.29 -4.97 -12.90
N ASP A 51 5.49 -3.67 -12.80
CA ASP A 51 4.41 -2.73 -12.61
C ASP A 51 3.64 -2.53 -13.93
N SER A 52 2.33 -2.35 -13.81
CA SER A 52 1.47 -1.98 -14.93
C SER A 52 0.25 -1.24 -14.40
N GLY A 53 0.02 -0.03 -14.91
CA GLY A 53 -1.24 0.69 -14.69
C GLY A 53 -2.39 0.16 -15.54
N MET A 54 -2.10 -0.56 -16.62
CA MET A 54 -3.12 -1.05 -17.56
C MET A 54 -3.93 -2.21 -17.00
N ILE A 55 -3.27 -3.15 -16.31
CA ILE A 55 -3.93 -4.30 -15.68
C ILE A 55 -4.97 -3.85 -14.64
N PRO A 56 -4.63 -3.06 -13.60
CA PRO A 56 -5.60 -2.64 -12.60
C PRO A 56 -6.68 -1.75 -13.20
N TRP A 57 -6.37 -0.91 -14.19
CA TRP A 57 -7.38 -0.12 -14.91
C TRP A 57 -8.46 -1.01 -15.54
N LEU A 58 -8.06 -2.04 -16.29
CA LEU A 58 -8.99 -2.95 -16.93
C LEU A 58 -9.81 -3.76 -15.91
N LEU A 59 -9.18 -4.24 -14.84
CA LEU A 59 -9.87 -4.97 -13.76
C LEU A 59 -10.91 -4.10 -13.04
N VAL A 60 -10.58 -2.82 -12.78
CA VAL A 60 -11.52 -1.89 -12.16
C VAL A 60 -12.67 -1.55 -13.11
N ALA A 61 -12.38 -1.33 -14.40
CA ALA A 61 -13.40 -1.06 -15.40
C ALA A 61 -14.38 -2.24 -15.55
N GLU A 62 -13.86 -3.46 -15.65
CA GLU A 62 -14.65 -4.68 -15.66
C GLU A 62 -15.52 -4.80 -14.40
N LEU A 63 -14.93 -4.58 -13.21
CA LEU A 63 -15.65 -4.65 -11.94
C LEU A 63 -16.82 -3.65 -11.88
N VAL A 64 -16.61 -2.42 -12.34
CA VAL A 64 -17.65 -1.39 -12.44
C VAL A 64 -18.78 -1.84 -13.36
N CYS A 65 -18.45 -2.37 -14.54
CA CYS A 65 -19.43 -2.89 -15.49
C CYS A 65 -20.24 -4.07 -14.92
N LEU A 66 -19.57 -5.06 -14.33
CA LEU A 66 -20.21 -6.27 -13.80
C LEU A 66 -21.08 -5.99 -12.57
N LYS A 67 -20.71 -5.01 -11.74
CA LYS A 67 -21.46 -4.66 -10.52
C LYS A 67 -22.60 -3.68 -10.77
N GLY A 68 -22.57 -2.94 -11.88
CA GLY A 68 -23.55 -1.88 -12.16
C GLY A 68 -23.54 -0.76 -11.12
N LYS A 69 -22.41 -0.57 -10.43
CA LYS A 69 -22.20 0.45 -9.40
C LYS A 69 -21.15 1.44 -9.86
N THR A 70 -21.26 2.68 -9.42
CA THR A 70 -20.20 3.67 -9.61
C THR A 70 -18.95 3.31 -8.81
N LEU A 71 -17.79 3.79 -9.25
CA LEU A 71 -16.54 3.59 -8.50
C LEU A 71 -16.63 4.13 -7.08
N GLY A 72 -17.27 5.30 -6.89
CA GLY A 72 -17.49 5.91 -5.58
C GLY A 72 -18.28 5.00 -4.63
N GLU A 73 -19.32 4.34 -5.11
CA GLU A 73 -20.10 3.39 -4.31
C GLU A 73 -19.29 2.15 -3.90
N LEU A 74 -18.36 1.69 -4.74
CA LEU A 74 -17.52 0.53 -4.46
C LEU A 74 -16.47 0.82 -3.37
N VAL A 75 -16.01 2.06 -3.26
CA VAL A 75 -14.94 2.45 -2.30
C VAL A 75 -15.46 3.15 -1.05
N ARG A 76 -16.70 3.65 -1.05
CA ARG A 76 -17.30 4.48 0.01
C ARG A 76 -17.11 3.91 1.42
N ASP A 77 -17.48 2.64 1.62
CA ASP A 77 -17.44 2.03 2.95
C ASP A 77 -15.98 1.93 3.47
N ARG A 78 -15.03 1.74 2.56
CA ARG A 78 -13.60 1.69 2.88
C ARG A 78 -13.03 3.08 3.16
N MET A 79 -13.47 4.11 2.44
CA MET A 79 -13.10 5.50 2.74
C MET A 79 -13.62 5.94 4.11
N ALA A 80 -14.83 5.52 4.49
CA ALA A 80 -15.40 5.82 5.80
C ALA A 80 -14.68 5.07 6.94
N ALA A 81 -14.32 3.80 6.74
CA ALA A 81 -13.61 3.00 7.73
C ALA A 81 -12.13 3.40 7.91
N PHE A 82 -11.50 3.94 6.86
CA PHE A 82 -10.09 4.31 6.86
C PHE A 82 -9.90 5.72 6.27
N PRO A 83 -10.32 6.78 6.99
CA PRO A 83 -10.10 8.15 6.54
C PRO A 83 -8.61 8.46 6.45
N ALA A 84 -8.19 9.15 5.39
CA ALA A 84 -6.80 9.53 5.16
C ALA A 84 -6.69 11.05 4.99
N SER A 85 -5.67 11.66 5.59
CA SER A 85 -5.37 13.11 5.46
C SER A 85 -4.83 13.49 4.08
N GLY A 86 -4.47 12.50 3.24
CA GLY A 86 -3.58 12.70 2.11
C GLY A 86 -2.12 12.83 2.55
N GLU A 87 -1.24 13.02 1.57
CA GLU A 87 0.20 13.21 1.79
C GLU A 87 0.49 14.62 2.32
N ILE A 88 1.19 14.70 3.45
CA ILE A 88 1.65 15.96 4.06
C ILE A 88 3.16 16.05 3.91
N ASN A 89 3.63 17.06 3.20
CA ASN A 89 5.05 17.26 2.91
C ASN A 89 5.63 18.44 3.72
N SER A 90 6.79 18.23 4.33
CA SER A 90 7.55 19.24 5.06
C SER A 90 9.02 19.22 4.63
N LYS A 91 9.60 20.40 4.39
CA LYS A 91 11.03 20.54 4.06
C LYS A 91 11.81 20.90 5.32
N LEU A 92 12.80 20.08 5.66
CA LEU A 92 13.65 20.26 6.84
C LEU A 92 15.11 20.37 6.42
N ALA A 93 15.89 21.20 7.11
CA ALA A 93 17.32 21.31 6.89
C ALA A 93 18.07 20.03 7.29
N GLN A 94 17.59 19.33 8.33
CA GLN A 94 18.21 18.12 8.88
C GLN A 94 17.17 17.00 9.08
N PRO A 95 16.71 16.33 7.99
CA PRO A 95 15.63 15.34 8.08
C PRO A 95 15.97 14.11 8.92
N VAL A 96 17.20 13.59 8.79
CA VAL A 96 17.66 12.39 9.52
C VAL A 96 17.65 12.65 11.03
N GLU A 97 18.14 13.81 11.47
CA GLU A 97 18.11 14.16 12.88
C GLU A 97 16.68 14.32 13.41
N ALA A 98 15.77 14.85 12.59
CA ALA A 98 14.36 14.98 12.97
C ALA A 98 13.70 13.62 13.18
N ILE A 99 13.94 12.66 12.28
CA ILE A 99 13.46 11.28 12.43
C ILE A 99 14.01 10.66 13.72
N ASN A 100 15.33 10.76 13.94
CA ASN A 100 15.97 10.21 15.13
C ASN A 100 15.42 10.81 16.44
N ARG A 101 15.12 12.12 16.47
CA ARG A 101 14.51 12.76 17.65
C ARG A 101 13.13 12.18 17.96
N VAL A 102 12.30 11.98 16.94
CA VAL A 102 10.96 11.40 17.10
C VAL A 102 11.07 9.96 17.58
N GLU A 103 11.91 9.14 16.95
CA GLU A 103 12.13 7.76 17.35
C GLU A 103 12.60 7.65 18.79
N GLN A 104 13.62 8.42 19.19
CA GLN A 104 14.15 8.41 20.55
C GLN A 104 13.09 8.79 21.58
N HIS A 105 12.28 9.81 21.29
CA HIS A 105 11.24 10.29 22.18
C HIS A 105 10.18 9.21 22.45
N PHE A 106 9.68 8.54 21.39
CA PHE A 106 8.60 7.56 21.52
C PHE A 106 9.07 6.12 21.80
N SER A 107 10.37 5.82 21.65
CA SER A 107 10.92 4.46 21.77
C SER A 107 10.57 3.74 23.07
N ARG A 108 10.44 4.46 24.20
CA ARG A 108 10.16 3.87 25.51
C ARG A 108 8.71 3.42 25.69
N GLU A 109 7.80 4.03 24.93
CA GLU A 109 6.35 3.80 25.02
C GLU A 109 5.83 3.02 23.80
N ALA A 110 6.69 2.73 22.83
CA ALA A 110 6.33 2.01 21.63
C ALA A 110 5.93 0.56 21.95
N LEU A 111 4.70 0.17 21.59
CA LEU A 111 4.22 -1.21 21.68
C LEU A 111 4.89 -2.14 20.66
N ALA A 112 5.29 -1.58 19.52
CA ALA A 112 6.02 -2.26 18.46
C ALA A 112 6.83 -1.24 17.66
N VAL A 113 7.95 -1.69 17.07
CA VAL A 113 8.76 -0.90 16.16
C VAL A 113 8.95 -1.72 14.89
N ASP A 114 8.54 -1.15 13.76
CA ASP A 114 8.75 -1.71 12.43
C ASP A 114 10.09 -1.17 11.88
N ARG A 115 10.95 -2.05 11.33
CA ARG A 115 12.30 -1.71 10.83
C ARG A 115 12.60 -2.40 9.52
#